data_AF-A0A938SR23-F1
#
_entry.id   AF-A0A938SR23-F1
#
_cell.length_a   1.000
_cell.length_b   1.000
_cell.length_c   1.000
_cell.angle_alpha   90.00
_cell.angle_beta   90.00
_cell.angle_gamma   90.00
#
_symmetry.space_group_name_H-M   'P 1'
#
loop_
_entity.id
_entity.type
_entity.pdbx_description
1 polymer ?
#
loop_
_entity_poly.entity_id
_entity_poly.type
_entity_poly.pdbx_seq_one_letter_code
_entity_poly.pdbx_strand_id
1 'polypeptide(L)'
;MMSRLDCRYVSRSFFVVLAASLACAGSVFAFNPPSDRVGPLTVRVEGPETVTQVDAPLDVRVTLENDGDEPIAGNVRLGLTDGWQSEPADALPFTAATKSKTTCSFRVTLAADCHSAHYPIHAYATFTWQGQPRTAHPILVLETKLPARPKPGPALAWEPLPLAGDRTLALLQVPVCRTVVAVFGRPPKTMPVGWTGAAEGSRSSVQFQNGLRLGDASRDVLAIHPPWFEGQVGTAWVEYPLALPRAKPIRLRFATAVTPTGNGDGVTFRVRAVALDAPDGQAGDVVFERHSAAKTWEAGEADLSRFAGLRVRVQLESDPGPAENTAFDQSYWAEPTLVVGAPRSPMVAFPPIMLDGDWRLGQIQVGATACEVRVWPGQRGLLDATVGFLGAQRQLYFRGFRTRVLGMRVDDPGSPVTLEVARPEPLPGGGYEVRHRFQSPSGAFDLVGRVALKDHALRIGFQLENAPPPRPWFAPHIEELAVDQFSQMVQRVYVGHGNVIQQPGAFDLAFDGHRLATSHVGFDFADGLSLVQAVDLPPERLDVDPAAK
;
A
#
# COMPACT_ATOMS: atom_id res chain seq x y z
N MET A 1 -0.19 56.78 46.95
CA MET A 1 0.97 57.04 47.81
C MET A 1 2.06 56.04 47.40
N MET A 2 3.19 56.58 46.91
CA MET A 2 4.58 56.07 46.72
C MET A 2 4.91 54.63 47.21
N SER A 3 5.89 53.85 46.70
CA SER A 3 7.13 54.13 45.95
C SER A 3 7.83 52.82 45.49
N ARG A 4 8.79 52.96 44.56
CA ARG A 4 9.77 52.01 44.00
C ARG A 4 10.86 51.53 45.01
N LEU A 5 11.63 50.52 44.54
CA LEU A 5 12.95 49.99 44.99
C LEU A 5 12.85 48.90 46.09
N ASP A 6 13.45 47.70 45.99
CA ASP A 6 14.78 47.37 45.48
C ASP A 6 14.95 45.98 44.84
N CYS A 7 16.01 45.95 44.03
CA CYS A 7 16.60 44.86 43.25
C CYS A 7 17.51 43.96 44.10
N ARG A 8 17.93 42.82 43.51
CA ARG A 8 19.06 41.92 43.85
C ARG A 8 18.67 40.67 44.62
N TYR A 9 18.39 39.56 43.91
CA TYR A 9 18.89 38.20 44.28
C TYR A 9 18.52 37.08 43.29
N VAL A 10 18.40 37.31 41.97
CA VAL A 10 18.24 36.18 41.01
C VAL A 10 18.96 36.47 39.70
N SER A 11 20.29 36.42 39.69
CA SER A 11 21.07 36.51 38.44
C SER A 11 22.37 35.72 38.45
N ARG A 12 22.71 35.01 39.53
CA ARG A 12 23.99 34.28 39.62
C ARG A 12 23.89 32.77 39.54
N SER A 13 22.70 32.18 39.61
CA SER A 13 22.53 30.71 39.56
C SER A 13 22.20 30.15 38.18
N PHE A 14 21.90 31.00 37.18
CA PHE A 14 21.61 30.56 35.81
C PHE A 14 22.86 30.41 34.92
N PHE A 15 23.98 31.05 35.30
CA PHE A 15 25.22 31.01 34.50
C PHE A 15 26.16 29.84 34.83
N VAL A 16 25.98 29.16 35.97
CA VAL A 16 26.87 28.06 36.39
C VAL A 16 26.37 26.69 35.90
N VAL A 17 25.06 26.50 35.70
CA VAL A 17 24.51 25.24 35.17
C VAL A 17 24.63 25.15 33.64
N LEU A 18 24.64 26.29 32.93
CA LEU A 18 24.88 26.33 31.48
C LEU A 18 26.36 26.07 31.13
N ALA A 19 27.30 26.49 31.99
CA ALA A 19 28.73 26.25 31.75
C ALA A 19 29.16 24.80 32.04
N ALA A 20 28.47 24.09 32.94
CA ALA A 20 28.76 22.68 33.25
C ALA A 20 28.13 21.69 32.26
N SER A 21 27.06 22.09 31.55
CA SER A 21 26.43 21.28 30.49
C SER A 21 27.11 21.44 29.12
N LEU A 22 27.89 22.52 28.92
CA LEU A 22 28.77 22.67 27.74
C LEU A 22 30.15 21.97 27.89
N ALA A 23 30.53 21.53 29.08
CA ALA A 23 31.82 20.86 29.33
C ALA A 23 31.77 19.32 29.21
N CYS A 24 30.60 18.73 28.98
CA CYS A 24 30.43 17.29 28.68
C CYS A 24 30.08 17.01 27.21
N ALA A 25 30.11 18.03 26.33
CA ALA A 25 30.18 17.83 24.89
C ALA A 25 31.62 17.45 24.49
N GLY A 26 32.17 16.40 25.11
CA GLY A 26 33.34 15.72 24.59
C GLY A 26 32.93 15.06 23.28
N SER A 27 33.19 15.75 22.18
CA SER A 27 33.46 15.18 20.86
C SER A 27 32.70 13.88 20.54
N VAL A 28 31.37 13.97 20.40
CA VAL A 28 30.63 12.96 19.65
C VAL A 28 30.94 13.21 18.17
N PHE A 29 32.13 12.81 17.72
CA PHE A 29 32.45 12.64 16.30
C PHE A 29 31.71 11.37 15.81
N ALA A 30 30.38 11.43 15.73
CA ALA A 30 29.56 10.30 15.28
C ALA A 30 29.54 10.16 13.74
N PHE A 31 30.29 10.99 13.02
CA PHE A 31 30.61 10.76 11.62
C PHE A 31 32.01 11.31 11.36
N ASN A 32 33.02 10.44 11.43
CA ASN A 32 34.28 10.78 10.80
C ASN A 32 34.03 10.67 9.28
N PRO A 33 34.31 11.72 8.48
CA PRO A 33 34.31 11.64 7.01
C PRO A 33 35.19 10.46 6.54
N PRO A 34 35.42 10.23 5.24
CA PRO A 34 36.38 9.22 4.78
C PRO A 34 37.85 9.56 5.15
N SER A 35 38.11 10.06 6.36
CA SER A 35 39.35 10.48 6.97
C SER A 35 39.29 10.23 8.49
N ASP A 36 40.36 9.69 9.04
CA ASP A 36 40.60 9.57 10.49
C ASP A 36 42.06 9.93 10.79
N ARG A 37 42.33 10.53 11.95
CA ARG A 37 43.67 10.95 12.35
C ARG A 37 44.02 10.39 13.71
N VAL A 38 45.13 9.65 13.77
CA VAL A 38 45.67 9.08 15.01
C VAL A 38 47.14 9.47 15.14
N GLY A 39 47.42 10.36 16.10
CA GLY A 39 48.74 10.97 16.23
C GLY A 39 49.15 11.74 14.96
N PRO A 40 50.37 11.51 14.43
CA PRO A 40 50.85 12.17 13.20
C PRO A 40 50.26 11.60 11.91
N LEU A 41 49.60 10.44 11.94
CA LEU A 41 49.08 9.76 10.75
C LEU A 41 47.63 10.14 10.49
N THR A 42 47.36 10.70 9.32
CA THR A 42 45.99 10.88 8.78
C THR A 42 45.76 9.83 7.71
N VAL A 43 44.67 9.07 7.84
CA VAL A 43 44.29 8.01 6.89
C VAL A 43 42.98 8.39 6.24
N ARG A 44 42.91 8.31 4.91
CA ARG A 44 41.72 8.62 4.11
C ARG A 44 41.36 7.45 3.19
N VAL A 45 40.08 7.14 3.03
CA VAL A 45 39.59 6.12 2.10
C VAL A 45 38.80 6.78 0.97
N GLU A 46 39.27 6.63 -0.26
CA GLU A 46 38.68 7.21 -1.47
C GLU A 46 38.09 6.09 -2.32
N GLY A 47 36.92 6.32 -2.89
CA GLY A 47 36.23 5.40 -3.80
C GLY A 47 35.16 6.14 -4.60
N PRO A 48 34.42 5.45 -5.46
CA PRO A 48 33.33 6.07 -6.21
C PRO A 48 32.20 6.53 -5.28
N GLU A 49 31.59 7.67 -5.58
CA GLU A 49 30.42 8.18 -4.85
C GLU A 49 29.17 7.33 -5.10
N THR A 50 29.02 6.79 -6.32
CA THR A 50 27.87 5.99 -6.72
C THR A 50 28.29 4.79 -7.57
N VAL A 51 27.63 3.66 -7.34
CA VAL A 51 27.85 2.40 -8.09
C VAL A 51 26.55 1.95 -8.73
N THR A 52 26.57 1.70 -10.04
CA THR A 52 25.36 1.39 -10.83
C THR A 52 25.32 -0.03 -11.39
N GLN A 53 26.39 -0.82 -11.20
CA GLN A 53 26.51 -2.19 -11.71
C GLN A 53 27.30 -3.04 -10.72
N VAL A 54 26.99 -4.34 -10.67
CA VAL A 54 27.63 -5.31 -9.76
C VAL A 54 28.82 -6.03 -10.38
N ASP A 55 28.90 -6.09 -11.72
CA ASP A 55 29.87 -6.93 -12.44
C ASP A 55 31.24 -6.26 -12.68
N ALA A 56 31.44 -5.04 -12.20
CA ALA A 56 32.68 -4.28 -12.36
C ALA A 56 33.33 -4.01 -10.99
N PRO A 57 34.59 -4.45 -10.76
CA PRO A 57 35.34 -4.10 -9.56
C PRO A 57 35.51 -2.58 -9.42
N LEU A 58 35.41 -2.10 -8.19
CA LEU A 58 35.55 -0.70 -7.81
C LEU A 58 36.98 -0.43 -7.37
N ASP A 59 37.61 0.63 -7.89
CA ASP A 59 38.89 1.08 -7.38
C ASP A 59 38.70 1.86 -6.07
N VAL A 60 39.32 1.37 -4.99
CA VAL A 60 39.34 1.99 -3.67
C VAL A 60 40.77 2.27 -3.27
N ARG A 61 41.06 3.50 -2.85
CA ARG A 61 42.41 3.93 -2.46
C ARG A 61 42.42 4.36 -1.01
N VAL A 62 43.34 3.82 -0.24
CA VAL A 62 43.62 4.28 1.12
C VAL A 62 44.89 5.12 1.10
N THR A 63 44.73 6.40 1.36
CA THR A 63 45.80 7.39 1.48
C THR A 63 46.25 7.45 2.94
N LEU A 64 47.57 7.40 3.16
CA LEU A 64 48.19 7.54 4.47
C LEU A 64 49.18 8.71 4.43
N GLU A 65 48.92 9.75 5.21
CA GLU A 65 49.67 10.99 5.27
C GLU A 65 50.32 11.12 6.65
N ASN A 66 51.65 11.18 6.68
CA ASN A 66 52.43 11.29 7.90
C ASN A 66 52.95 12.72 8.06
N ASP A 67 52.33 13.48 8.97
CA ASP A 67 52.76 14.83 9.35
C ASP A 67 53.88 14.83 10.40
N GLY A 68 54.37 13.66 10.81
CA GLY A 68 55.42 13.49 11.82
C GLY A 68 56.82 13.71 11.28
N ASP A 69 57.77 13.76 12.21
CA ASP A 69 59.20 13.92 11.95
C ASP A 69 59.95 12.56 11.98
N GLU A 70 59.22 11.46 12.16
CA GLU A 70 59.72 10.08 12.07
C GLU A 70 58.89 9.28 11.04
N PRO A 71 59.48 8.31 10.32
CA PRO A 71 58.74 7.45 9.40
C PRO A 71 57.79 6.51 10.15
N ILE A 72 56.64 6.22 9.55
CA ILE A 72 55.61 5.33 10.10
C ILE A 72 55.41 4.15 9.17
N ALA A 73 55.56 2.94 9.69
CA ALA A 73 55.26 1.70 8.98
C ALA A 73 54.14 0.94 9.69
N GLY A 74 53.32 0.25 8.90
CA GLY A 74 52.17 -0.48 9.40
C GLY A 74 51.52 -1.30 8.30
N ASN A 75 50.29 -1.72 8.56
CA ASN A 75 49.46 -2.46 7.59
C ASN A 75 48.10 -1.80 7.45
N VAL A 76 47.51 -1.89 6.27
CA VAL A 76 46.15 -1.45 5.98
C VAL A 76 45.34 -2.57 5.35
N ARG A 77 44.12 -2.77 5.81
CA ARG A 77 43.15 -3.70 5.20
C ARG A 77 41.78 -3.05 5.06
N LEU A 78 40.98 -3.56 4.14
CA LEU A 78 39.56 -3.20 4.07
C LEU A 78 38.71 -4.11 4.96
N GLY A 79 37.57 -3.58 5.41
CA GLY A 79 36.45 -4.33 5.96
C GLY A 79 35.19 -4.01 5.18
N LEU A 80 34.53 -5.06 4.70
CA LEU A 80 33.38 -4.99 3.80
C LEU A 80 32.19 -5.78 4.38
N THR A 81 30.99 -5.54 3.87
CA THR A 81 29.74 -6.21 4.30
C THR A 81 29.10 -6.99 3.16
N ASP A 82 28.06 -7.78 3.47
CA ASP A 82 27.17 -8.42 2.49
C ASP A 82 27.88 -9.21 1.38
N GLY A 83 28.93 -9.93 1.75
CA GLY A 83 29.67 -10.81 0.84
C GLY A 83 30.59 -10.10 -0.16
N TRP A 84 30.78 -8.78 -0.04
CA TRP A 84 31.72 -8.02 -0.87
C TRP A 84 33.16 -8.44 -0.58
N GLN A 85 34.01 -8.38 -1.60
CA GLN A 85 35.39 -8.84 -1.53
C GLN A 85 36.35 -7.75 -1.97
N SER A 86 37.56 -7.74 -1.40
CA SER A 86 38.65 -6.88 -1.89
C SER A 86 39.79 -7.70 -2.45
N GLU A 87 40.47 -7.14 -3.44
CA GLU A 87 41.76 -7.58 -3.95
C GLU A 87 42.79 -6.46 -3.73
N PRO A 88 43.84 -6.69 -2.92
CA PRO A 88 44.07 -7.89 -2.12
C PRO A 88 43.05 -8.06 -0.98
N ALA A 89 42.82 -9.31 -0.58
CA ALA A 89 41.96 -9.65 0.56
C ALA A 89 42.66 -9.41 1.90
N ASP A 90 43.97 -9.67 1.94
CA ASP A 90 44.81 -9.50 3.11
C ASP A 90 45.30 -8.05 3.28
N ALA A 91 45.86 -7.77 4.46
CA ALA A 91 46.42 -6.47 4.76
C ALA A 91 47.66 -6.17 3.90
N LEU A 92 47.72 -4.95 3.37
CA LEU A 92 48.87 -4.42 2.64
C LEU A 92 49.81 -3.68 3.61
N PRO A 93 51.13 -3.94 3.55
CA PRO A 93 52.09 -3.13 4.29
C PRO A 93 52.17 -1.73 3.68
N PHE A 94 52.41 -0.73 4.52
CA PHE A 94 52.72 0.63 4.08
C PHE A 94 53.92 1.19 4.85
N THR A 95 54.59 2.18 4.25
CA THR A 95 55.59 2.99 4.93
C THR A 95 55.44 4.42 4.44
N ALA A 96 55.09 5.33 5.35
CA ALA A 96 55.00 6.76 5.09
C ALA A 96 56.23 7.44 5.72
N ALA A 97 57.14 7.93 4.88
CA ALA A 97 58.26 8.76 5.31
C ALA A 97 57.77 10.06 6.01
N THR A 98 58.70 10.76 6.66
CA THR A 98 58.45 12.04 7.32
C THR A 98 57.85 13.05 6.35
N LYS A 99 56.77 13.74 6.75
CA LYS A 99 56.07 14.74 5.92
C LYS A 99 55.72 14.23 4.52
N SER A 100 55.28 12.97 4.42
CA SER A 100 55.01 12.33 3.14
C SER A 100 53.65 11.64 3.10
N LYS A 101 53.22 11.35 1.87
CA LYS A 101 51.97 10.67 1.55
C LYS A 101 52.29 9.36 0.84
N THR A 102 51.58 8.29 1.21
CA THR A 102 51.61 6.99 0.54
C THR A 102 50.19 6.51 0.29
N THR A 103 50.00 5.66 -0.73
CA THR A 103 48.69 5.13 -1.10
C THR A 103 48.75 3.62 -1.24
N CYS A 104 47.77 2.94 -0.66
CA CYS A 104 47.49 1.52 -0.90
C CYS A 104 46.21 1.41 -1.73
N SER A 105 46.23 0.59 -2.78
CA SER A 105 45.09 0.43 -3.69
C SER A 105 44.45 -0.94 -3.52
N PHE A 106 43.13 -0.97 -3.59
CA PHE A 106 42.30 -2.15 -3.51
C PHE A 106 41.28 -2.13 -4.66
N ARG A 107 40.93 -3.30 -5.16
CA ARG A 107 39.75 -3.49 -6.01
C ARG A 107 38.66 -4.17 -5.21
N VAL A 108 37.48 -3.57 -5.15
CA VAL A 108 36.35 -4.11 -4.40
C VAL A 108 35.30 -4.66 -5.36
N THR A 109 34.93 -5.93 -5.21
CA THR A 109 33.91 -6.59 -6.02
C THR A 109 32.65 -6.77 -5.19
N LEU A 110 31.52 -6.31 -5.75
CA LEU A 110 30.20 -6.42 -5.13
C LEU A 110 29.69 -7.86 -5.19
N ALA A 111 28.93 -8.27 -4.17
CA ALA A 111 28.24 -9.55 -4.21
C ALA A 111 27.09 -9.53 -5.22
N ALA A 112 26.81 -10.68 -5.85
CA ALA A 112 25.76 -10.83 -6.86
C ALA A 112 24.35 -10.59 -6.30
N ASP A 113 24.14 -10.60 -4.98
CA ASP A 113 22.90 -10.31 -4.26
C ASP A 113 22.84 -8.88 -3.67
N CYS A 114 23.80 -8.01 -4.01
CA CYS A 114 23.79 -6.60 -3.61
C CYS A 114 22.48 -5.88 -3.97
N HIS A 115 22.02 -5.01 -3.07
CA HIS A 115 20.82 -4.19 -3.22
C HIS A 115 21.18 -2.73 -3.42
N SER A 116 20.23 -1.90 -3.86
CA SER A 116 20.40 -0.44 -3.89
C SER A 116 20.23 0.11 -2.46
N ALA A 117 21.34 0.46 -1.82
CA ALA A 117 21.43 0.94 -0.44
C ALA A 117 22.76 1.70 -0.20
N HIS A 118 22.97 2.15 1.04
CA HIS A 118 24.24 2.70 1.50
C HIS A 118 25.13 1.60 2.09
N TYR A 119 26.35 1.47 1.59
CA TYR A 119 27.32 0.45 2.02
C TYR A 119 28.57 1.08 2.62
N PRO A 120 29.04 0.63 3.80
CA PRO A 120 30.28 1.10 4.40
C PRO A 120 31.49 0.32 3.89
N ILE A 121 32.54 1.01 3.48
CA ILE A 121 33.90 0.47 3.30
C ILE A 121 34.75 1.00 4.44
N HIS A 122 35.16 0.09 5.32
CA HIS A 122 36.08 0.40 6.40
C HIS A 122 37.52 0.24 5.93
N ALA A 123 38.40 1.18 6.24
CA ALA A 123 39.84 0.97 6.13
C ALA A 123 40.46 0.93 7.52
N TYR A 124 41.17 -0.15 7.85
CA TYR A 124 41.84 -0.31 9.14
C TYR A 124 43.35 -0.18 8.94
N ALA A 125 43.93 0.94 9.32
CA ALA A 125 45.37 1.17 9.27
C ALA A 125 45.99 0.99 10.66
N THR A 126 46.70 -0.12 10.86
CA THR A 126 47.36 -0.48 12.12
C THR A 126 48.85 -0.18 12.08
N PHE A 127 49.39 0.52 13.08
CA PHE A 127 50.79 0.92 13.15
C PHE A 127 51.24 1.09 14.61
N THR A 128 52.54 1.21 14.85
CA THR A 128 53.09 1.53 16.18
C THR A 128 53.43 3.01 16.26
N TRP A 129 53.01 3.68 17.33
CA TRP A 129 53.39 5.06 17.61
C TRP A 129 53.60 5.26 19.10
N GLN A 130 54.73 5.87 19.48
CA GLN A 130 55.18 6.01 20.88
C GLN A 130 55.22 4.67 21.63
N GLY A 131 55.68 3.60 20.96
CA GLY A 131 55.77 2.25 21.53
C GLY A 131 54.43 1.56 21.77
N GLN A 132 53.31 2.13 21.32
CA GLN A 132 51.97 1.56 21.48
C GLN A 132 51.33 1.23 20.13
N PRO A 133 50.57 0.12 20.01
CA PRO A 133 49.79 -0.15 18.81
C PRO A 133 48.63 0.86 18.68
N ARG A 134 48.44 1.37 17.47
CA ARG A 134 47.42 2.35 17.10
C ARG A 134 46.66 1.87 15.86
N THR A 135 45.40 2.29 15.74
CA THR A 135 44.57 2.04 14.57
C THR A 135 43.85 3.32 14.16
N ALA A 136 44.05 3.77 12.92
CA ALA A 136 43.18 4.76 12.29
C ALA A 136 42.11 4.04 11.45
N HIS A 137 40.86 4.47 11.56
CA HIS A 137 39.68 3.78 11.03
C HIS A 137 38.71 4.72 10.31
N PRO A 138 39.06 5.25 9.13
CA PRO A 138 38.11 5.98 8.31
C PRO A 138 37.09 5.03 7.65
N ILE A 139 35.89 5.56 7.39
CA ILE A 139 34.78 4.83 6.76
C ILE A 139 34.30 5.63 5.56
N LEU A 140 34.28 5.00 4.38
CA LEU A 140 33.60 5.54 3.19
C LEU A 140 32.20 4.94 3.14
N VAL A 141 31.17 5.78 3.11
CA VAL A 141 29.79 5.34 2.82
C VAL A 141 29.51 5.61 1.35
N LEU A 142 29.24 4.56 0.59
CA LEU A 142 28.92 4.66 -0.84
C LEU A 142 27.47 4.30 -1.12
N GLU A 143 26.88 4.95 -2.12
CA GLU A 143 25.51 4.67 -2.56
C GLU A 143 25.52 3.73 -3.76
N THR A 144 24.70 2.68 -3.71
CA THR A 144 24.47 1.78 -4.85
C THR A 144 23.12 2.12 -5.50
N LYS A 145 23.11 2.32 -6.81
CA LYS A 145 21.92 2.57 -7.66
C LYS A 145 21.82 1.49 -8.72
N LEU A 146 21.61 0.27 -8.26
CA LEU A 146 21.51 -0.90 -9.12
C LEU A 146 20.15 -0.94 -9.83
N PRO A 147 20.07 -1.48 -11.06
CA PRO A 147 18.81 -1.74 -11.72
C PRO A 147 17.88 -2.57 -10.82
N ALA A 148 16.59 -2.22 -10.82
CA ALA A 148 15.61 -3.02 -10.09
C ALA A 148 15.64 -4.45 -10.61
N ARG A 149 15.92 -5.41 -9.73
CA ARG A 149 15.76 -6.82 -10.09
C ARG A 149 14.30 -7.05 -10.45
N PRO A 150 14.00 -7.75 -11.56
CA PRO A 150 12.65 -8.20 -11.81
C PRO A 150 12.22 -9.03 -10.60
N LYS A 151 11.30 -8.50 -9.80
CA LYS A 151 10.62 -9.31 -8.79
C LYS A 151 9.58 -10.09 -9.57
N PRO A 152 9.71 -11.41 -9.75
CA PRO A 152 8.60 -12.17 -10.28
C PRO A 152 7.49 -12.06 -9.23
N GLY A 153 6.53 -11.17 -9.47
CA GLY A 153 5.25 -11.25 -8.79
C GLY A 153 4.67 -12.64 -9.07
N PRO A 154 3.83 -13.19 -8.18
CA PRO A 154 3.12 -14.42 -8.49
C PRO A 154 2.39 -14.23 -9.82
N ALA A 155 2.83 -14.94 -10.86
CA ALA A 155 2.19 -14.88 -12.16
C ALA A 155 0.78 -15.46 -11.99
N LEU A 156 -0.22 -14.59 -11.94
CA LEU A 156 -1.61 -15.02 -11.96
C LEU A 156 -1.84 -15.76 -13.27
N ALA A 157 -2.29 -17.00 -13.17
CA ALA A 157 -2.62 -17.79 -14.35
C ALA A 157 -3.76 -17.11 -15.12
N TRP A 158 -3.68 -17.12 -16.45
CA TRP A 158 -4.75 -16.65 -17.31
C TRP A 158 -5.89 -17.69 -17.35
N GLU A 159 -6.64 -17.78 -16.26
CA GLU A 159 -7.77 -18.69 -16.11
C GLU A 159 -9.07 -17.90 -15.95
N PRO A 160 -10.18 -18.38 -16.54
CA PRO A 160 -11.45 -17.69 -16.42
C PRO A 160 -11.98 -17.79 -14.99
N LEU A 161 -12.43 -16.66 -14.45
CA LEU A 161 -13.11 -16.61 -13.16
C LEU A 161 -14.47 -17.30 -13.27
N PRO A 162 -14.72 -18.42 -12.54
CA PRO A 162 -16.03 -19.05 -12.53
C PRO A 162 -17.04 -18.20 -11.77
N LEU A 163 -18.17 -17.91 -12.41
CA LEU A 163 -19.28 -17.19 -11.79
C LEU A 163 -20.44 -18.15 -11.56
N ALA A 164 -21.03 -18.09 -10.37
CA ALA A 164 -22.14 -18.93 -9.96
C ALA A 164 -23.21 -18.11 -9.23
N GLY A 165 -24.46 -18.53 -9.38
CA GLY A 165 -25.62 -17.92 -8.72
C GLY A 165 -25.89 -16.48 -9.13
N ASP A 166 -26.86 -15.89 -8.44
CA ASP A 166 -27.20 -14.48 -8.56
C ASP A 166 -26.17 -13.67 -7.77
N ARG A 167 -25.41 -12.80 -8.47
CA ARG A 167 -24.30 -12.05 -7.84
C ARG A 167 -24.00 -10.75 -8.56
N THR A 168 -23.28 -9.88 -7.86
CA THR A 168 -22.51 -8.80 -8.47
C THR A 168 -21.03 -9.20 -8.59
N LEU A 169 -20.32 -8.58 -9.53
CA LEU A 169 -18.87 -8.66 -9.65
C LEU A 169 -18.32 -7.31 -10.12
N ALA A 170 -17.54 -6.63 -9.28
CA ALA A 170 -16.81 -5.42 -9.63
C ALA A 170 -15.57 -5.81 -10.44
N LEU A 171 -15.54 -5.49 -11.74
CA LEU A 171 -14.44 -5.90 -12.62
C LEU A 171 -13.10 -5.26 -12.23
N LEU A 172 -13.12 -4.07 -11.63
CA LEU A 172 -11.89 -3.42 -11.12
C LEU A 172 -11.19 -4.24 -10.02
N GLN A 173 -11.91 -5.13 -9.33
CA GLN A 173 -11.34 -5.99 -8.30
C GLN A 173 -10.86 -7.34 -8.85
N VAL A 174 -11.11 -7.66 -10.12
CA VAL A 174 -10.69 -8.94 -10.72
C VAL A 174 -9.20 -8.88 -11.04
N PRO A 175 -8.35 -9.66 -10.34
CA PRO A 175 -6.90 -9.54 -10.49
C PRO A 175 -6.39 -10.20 -11.78
N VAL A 176 -7.15 -11.16 -12.33
CA VAL A 176 -6.85 -11.84 -13.59
C VAL A 176 -7.45 -11.03 -14.74
N CYS A 177 -6.69 -10.06 -15.24
CA CYS A 177 -7.02 -9.28 -16.44
C CYS A 177 -5.79 -9.10 -17.33
N ARG A 178 -5.98 -8.86 -18.63
CA ARG A 178 -4.91 -8.49 -19.56
C ARG A 178 -5.24 -7.16 -20.23
N THR A 179 -4.22 -6.36 -20.47
CA THR A 179 -4.35 -5.19 -21.34
C THR A 179 -3.95 -5.58 -22.76
N VAL A 180 -4.65 -5.05 -23.76
CA VAL A 180 -4.24 -5.11 -25.16
C VAL A 180 -4.09 -3.70 -25.70
N VAL A 181 -2.97 -3.47 -26.39
CA VAL A 181 -2.68 -2.22 -27.10
C VAL A 181 -2.61 -2.51 -28.59
N ALA A 182 -3.45 -1.86 -29.38
CA ALA A 182 -3.53 -2.05 -30.82
C ALA A 182 -3.27 -0.73 -31.55
N VAL A 183 -2.01 -0.48 -31.92
CA VAL A 183 -1.65 0.62 -32.83
C VAL A 183 -2.20 0.29 -34.22
N PHE A 184 -2.94 1.21 -34.83
CA PHE A 184 -3.56 0.98 -36.13
C PHE A 184 -2.51 0.64 -37.19
N GLY A 185 -2.86 -0.32 -38.05
CA GLY A 185 -1.95 -0.89 -39.06
C GLY A 185 -0.87 -1.84 -38.52
N ARG A 186 -0.86 -2.15 -37.21
CA ARG A 186 0.06 -3.13 -36.59
C ARG A 186 -0.72 -4.25 -35.90
N PRO A 187 -0.13 -5.44 -35.73
CA PRO A 187 -0.72 -6.48 -34.90
C PRO A 187 -0.92 -5.98 -33.45
N PRO A 188 -2.05 -6.33 -32.81
CA PRO A 188 -2.30 -5.99 -31.41
C PRO A 188 -1.27 -6.66 -30.50
N LYS A 189 -0.85 -5.95 -29.45
CA LYS A 189 0.06 -6.45 -28.41
C LYS A 189 -0.71 -6.73 -27.14
N THR A 190 -0.84 -8.01 -26.77
CA THR A 190 -1.36 -8.42 -25.47
C THR A 190 -0.26 -8.35 -24.41
N MET A 191 -0.55 -7.63 -23.33
CA MET A 191 0.35 -7.45 -22.20
C MET A 191 0.22 -8.61 -21.21
N PRO A 192 1.23 -8.84 -20.33
CA PRO A 192 1.14 -9.84 -19.27
C PRO A 192 -0.10 -9.68 -18.38
N VAL A 193 -0.53 -10.76 -17.74
CA VAL A 193 -1.66 -10.73 -16.78
C VAL A 193 -1.35 -9.76 -15.64
N GLY A 194 -2.32 -8.90 -15.31
CA GLY A 194 -2.19 -7.88 -14.27
C GLY A 194 -1.36 -6.65 -14.66
N TRP A 195 -0.94 -6.54 -15.93
CA TRP A 195 -0.17 -5.38 -16.39
C TRP A 195 -0.94 -4.07 -16.27
N THR A 196 -0.27 -3.04 -15.76
CA THR A 196 -0.71 -1.64 -15.71
C THR A 196 0.48 -0.73 -16.04
N GLY A 197 0.20 0.53 -16.36
CA GLY A 197 1.22 1.54 -16.67
C GLY A 197 1.10 2.05 -18.11
N ALA A 198 2.23 2.53 -18.66
CA ALA A 198 2.32 3.02 -20.02
C ALA A 198 3.08 2.02 -20.90
N ALA A 199 2.52 1.67 -22.05
CA ALA A 199 3.14 0.78 -23.01
C ALA A 199 4.31 1.48 -23.70
N GLU A 200 5.47 0.83 -23.72
CA GLU A 200 6.66 1.32 -24.41
C GLU A 200 6.38 1.59 -25.90
N GLY A 201 6.95 2.67 -26.43
CA GLY A 201 6.84 3.07 -27.83
C GLY A 201 5.54 3.79 -28.22
N SER A 202 4.37 3.38 -27.70
CA SER A 202 3.07 4.02 -28.03
C SER A 202 2.54 4.97 -26.95
N ARG A 203 3.05 4.81 -25.72
CA ARG A 203 2.56 5.43 -24.47
C ARG A 203 1.05 5.34 -24.25
N SER A 204 0.38 4.37 -24.87
CA SER A 204 -0.95 3.95 -24.43
C SER A 204 -0.86 3.56 -22.97
N SER A 205 -1.79 4.02 -22.13
CA SER A 205 -1.72 3.80 -20.70
C SER A 205 -2.99 3.20 -20.13
N VAL A 206 -2.82 2.29 -19.18
CA VAL A 206 -3.90 1.67 -18.41
C VAL A 206 -3.56 1.78 -16.93
N GLN A 207 -4.44 2.36 -16.14
CA GLN A 207 -4.26 2.53 -14.69
C GLN A 207 -5.57 2.27 -13.95
N PHE A 208 -5.48 1.63 -12.80
CA PHE A 208 -6.58 1.56 -11.84
C PHE A 208 -6.39 2.71 -10.83
N GLN A 209 -7.42 3.51 -10.62
CA GLN A 209 -7.38 4.66 -9.73
C GLN A 209 -8.59 4.63 -8.81
N ASN A 210 -8.36 4.77 -7.51
CA ASN A 210 -9.43 4.82 -6.52
C ASN A 210 -9.82 6.28 -6.25
N GLY A 211 -11.11 6.54 -6.08
CA GLY A 211 -11.62 7.86 -5.70
C GLY A 211 -11.29 8.99 -6.68
N LEU A 212 -11.29 8.71 -8.00
CA LEU A 212 -11.19 9.77 -9.00
C LEU A 212 -12.42 10.67 -8.92
N ARG A 213 -12.19 11.96 -8.66
CA ARG A 213 -13.26 12.96 -8.55
C ARG A 213 -13.48 13.70 -9.86
N LEU A 214 -14.70 13.61 -10.40
CA LEU A 214 -15.19 14.46 -11.48
C LEU A 214 -16.50 15.11 -11.04
N GLY A 215 -16.53 16.44 -11.01
CA GLY A 215 -17.63 17.20 -10.41
C GLY A 215 -17.78 16.86 -8.92
N ASP A 216 -19.01 16.57 -8.50
CA ASP A 216 -19.36 16.30 -7.10
C ASP A 216 -19.27 14.81 -6.71
N ALA A 217 -18.87 13.94 -7.65
CA ALA A 217 -18.80 12.49 -7.43
C ALA A 217 -17.36 11.97 -7.52
N SER A 218 -16.98 11.17 -6.53
CA SER A 218 -15.75 10.38 -6.47
C SER A 218 -16.07 8.93 -6.82
N ARG A 219 -15.31 8.31 -7.73
CA ARG A 219 -15.52 6.91 -8.15
C ARG A 219 -14.20 6.18 -8.38
N ASP A 220 -14.21 4.88 -8.17
CA ASP A 220 -13.10 4.02 -8.59
C ASP A 220 -13.18 3.78 -10.11
N VAL A 221 -12.04 3.90 -10.78
CA VAL A 221 -11.99 3.88 -12.25
C VAL A 221 -10.88 2.99 -12.80
N LEU A 222 -11.18 2.42 -13.96
CA LEU A 222 -10.18 2.01 -14.94
C LEU A 222 -9.95 3.18 -15.89
N ALA A 223 -8.75 3.77 -15.83
CA ALA A 223 -8.34 4.88 -16.65
C ALA A 223 -7.54 4.35 -17.85
N ILE A 224 -7.97 4.70 -19.08
CA ILE A 224 -7.33 4.26 -20.32
C ILE A 224 -7.02 5.47 -21.19
N HIS A 225 -5.80 5.53 -21.72
CA HIS A 225 -5.45 6.40 -22.84
C HIS A 225 -5.03 5.51 -24.02
N PRO A 226 -5.63 5.69 -25.22
CA PRO A 226 -5.19 4.99 -26.43
C PRO A 226 -3.74 5.39 -26.82
N PRO A 227 -3.07 4.64 -27.71
CA PRO A 227 -1.81 5.05 -28.32
C PRO A 227 -1.83 6.50 -28.83
N TRP A 228 -0.79 7.27 -28.55
CA TRP A 228 -0.70 8.68 -28.97
C TRP A 228 0.73 9.18 -29.22
N PHE A 229 1.75 8.44 -28.77
CA PHE A 229 3.13 8.90 -28.79
C PHE A 229 3.77 8.76 -30.18
N GLU A 230 4.61 9.72 -30.55
CA GLU A 230 5.32 9.77 -31.85
C GLU A 230 4.38 9.64 -33.06
N GLY A 231 3.19 10.24 -32.97
CA GLY A 231 2.18 10.23 -34.04
C GLY A 231 1.49 8.89 -34.25
N GLN A 232 1.68 7.92 -33.34
CA GLN A 232 0.95 6.66 -33.38
C GLN A 232 -0.47 6.86 -32.91
N VAL A 233 -1.41 6.26 -33.62
CA VAL A 233 -2.84 6.20 -33.25
C VAL A 233 -3.26 4.75 -33.16
N GLY A 234 -4.18 4.45 -32.26
CA GLY A 234 -4.69 3.10 -32.07
C GLY A 234 -5.74 3.03 -30.98
N THR A 235 -6.14 1.82 -30.61
CA THR A 235 -7.09 1.56 -29.51
C THR A 235 -6.42 0.75 -28.40
N ALA A 236 -6.99 0.80 -27.20
CA ALA A 236 -6.57 -0.05 -26.09
C ALA A 236 -7.79 -0.59 -25.33
N TRP A 237 -7.68 -1.81 -24.82
CA TRP A 237 -8.71 -2.41 -23.99
C TRP A 237 -8.15 -3.26 -22.86
N VAL A 238 -8.95 -3.42 -21.81
CA VAL A 238 -8.72 -4.41 -20.76
C VAL A 238 -9.69 -5.56 -20.93
N GLU A 239 -9.18 -6.79 -20.89
CA GLU A 239 -9.98 -7.99 -21.01
C GLU A 239 -9.98 -8.86 -19.75
N TYR A 240 -11.17 -9.33 -19.39
CA TYR A 240 -11.46 -10.15 -18.21
C TYR A 240 -11.92 -11.54 -18.66
N PRO A 241 -11.24 -12.63 -18.27
CA PRO A 241 -11.64 -13.98 -18.63
C PRO A 241 -12.71 -14.43 -17.62
N LEU A 242 -13.93 -14.67 -18.10
CA LEU A 242 -15.08 -15.02 -17.26
C LEU A 242 -15.72 -16.31 -17.77
N ALA A 243 -16.06 -17.22 -16.85
CA ALA A 243 -16.98 -18.31 -17.12
C ALA A 243 -18.36 -17.90 -16.63
N LEU A 244 -19.20 -17.43 -17.56
CA LEU A 244 -20.53 -16.89 -17.26
C LEU A 244 -21.49 -18.02 -16.90
N PRO A 245 -22.39 -17.82 -15.91
CA PRO A 245 -23.38 -18.83 -15.57
C PRO A 245 -24.49 -18.84 -16.62
N ARG A 246 -25.33 -19.87 -16.59
CA ARG A 246 -26.55 -19.92 -17.43
C ARG A 246 -27.64 -18.95 -16.96
N ALA A 247 -27.55 -18.45 -15.72
CA ALA A 247 -28.50 -17.52 -15.13
C ALA A 247 -28.59 -16.23 -15.97
N LYS A 248 -29.80 -15.67 -16.07
CA LYS A 248 -30.11 -14.45 -16.81
C LYS A 248 -31.00 -13.54 -15.95
N PRO A 249 -30.97 -12.22 -16.17
CA PRO A 249 -30.13 -11.49 -17.12
C PRO A 249 -28.66 -11.43 -16.67
N ILE A 250 -27.74 -11.15 -17.60
CA ILE A 250 -26.35 -10.80 -17.32
C ILE A 250 -26.10 -9.40 -17.88
N ARG A 251 -25.92 -8.41 -17.02
CA ARG A 251 -25.75 -7.00 -17.41
C ARG A 251 -24.43 -6.48 -16.89
N LEU A 252 -23.70 -5.73 -17.71
CA LEU A 252 -22.53 -4.97 -17.27
C LEU A 252 -22.94 -3.50 -17.14
N ARG A 253 -22.92 -2.97 -15.92
CA ARG A 253 -23.21 -1.57 -15.60
C ARG A 253 -21.92 -0.80 -15.37
N PHE A 254 -21.87 0.45 -15.80
CA PHE A 254 -20.69 1.30 -15.66
C PHE A 254 -21.09 2.77 -15.83
N ALA A 255 -20.16 3.67 -15.58
CA ALA A 255 -20.23 5.02 -16.14
C ALA A 255 -18.94 5.36 -16.89
N THR A 256 -19.02 6.21 -17.91
CA THR A 256 -17.87 6.67 -18.68
C THR A 256 -17.72 8.18 -18.55
N ALA A 257 -16.48 8.66 -18.63
CA ALA A 257 -16.16 10.07 -18.79
C ALA A 257 -14.80 10.22 -19.48
N VAL A 258 -14.54 11.41 -20.01
CA VAL A 258 -13.23 11.82 -20.54
C VAL A 258 -12.66 12.89 -19.61
N THR A 259 -11.33 13.06 -19.63
CA THR A 259 -10.64 14.09 -18.84
C THR A 259 -11.32 15.46 -18.95
N PRO A 260 -11.48 16.17 -17.82
CA PRO A 260 -12.11 17.49 -17.83
C PRO A 260 -11.22 18.55 -18.50
N THR A 261 -9.92 18.27 -18.64
CA THR A 261 -8.92 19.16 -19.22
C THR A 261 -8.82 18.98 -20.74
N GLY A 262 -8.65 20.10 -21.45
CA GLY A 262 -8.43 20.09 -22.91
C GLY A 262 -9.70 19.99 -23.76
N ASN A 263 -9.47 19.89 -25.08
CA ASN A 263 -10.46 19.97 -26.15
C ASN A 263 -10.26 18.83 -27.18
N GLY A 264 -10.18 17.59 -26.71
CA GLY A 264 -10.28 16.41 -27.59
C GLY A 264 -11.65 16.31 -28.25
N ASP A 265 -11.78 15.50 -29.29
CA ASP A 265 -13.06 15.16 -29.93
C ASP A 265 -13.81 14.06 -29.18
N GLY A 266 -13.14 13.37 -28.25
CA GLY A 266 -13.75 12.42 -27.33
C GLY A 266 -13.38 10.98 -27.65
N VAL A 267 -13.87 10.07 -26.81
CA VAL A 267 -13.49 8.66 -26.85
C VAL A 267 -14.68 7.81 -27.24
N THR A 268 -14.46 6.82 -28.10
CA THR A 268 -15.42 5.75 -28.38
C THR A 268 -15.24 4.63 -27.37
N PHE A 269 -16.20 4.51 -26.46
CA PHE A 269 -16.26 3.45 -25.46
C PHE A 269 -16.99 2.25 -26.02
N ARG A 270 -16.37 1.06 -25.96
CA ARG A 270 -17.02 -0.19 -26.35
C ARG A 270 -16.92 -1.25 -25.27
N VAL A 271 -18.02 -1.97 -25.09
CA VAL A 271 -17.99 -3.27 -24.40
C VAL A 271 -18.07 -4.35 -25.48
N ARG A 272 -17.13 -5.29 -25.45
CA ARG A 272 -17.13 -6.46 -26.33
C ARG A 272 -17.11 -7.74 -25.53
N ALA A 273 -17.48 -8.83 -26.19
CA ALA A 273 -17.17 -10.16 -25.70
C ALA A 273 -16.71 -11.06 -26.85
N VAL A 274 -15.71 -11.88 -26.56
CA VAL A 274 -15.16 -12.88 -27.48
C VAL A 274 -15.03 -14.22 -26.76
N ALA A 275 -15.01 -15.33 -27.50
CA ALA A 275 -14.73 -16.64 -26.92
C ALA A 275 -13.39 -16.64 -26.17
N LEU A 276 -13.31 -17.40 -25.07
CA LEU A 276 -12.10 -17.46 -24.24
C LEU A 276 -10.87 -17.95 -25.01
N ASP A 277 -11.06 -18.89 -25.93
CA ASP A 277 -10.04 -19.56 -26.75
C ASP A 277 -9.73 -18.85 -28.08
N ALA A 278 -10.39 -17.73 -28.37
CA ALA A 278 -10.05 -16.93 -29.54
C ALA A 278 -8.60 -16.40 -29.42
N PRO A 279 -7.89 -16.18 -30.55
CA PRO A 279 -6.56 -15.59 -30.59
C PRO A 279 -6.35 -14.38 -29.66
N ASP A 280 -5.13 -14.27 -29.13
CA ASP A 280 -4.71 -13.10 -28.36
C ASP A 280 -4.83 -11.82 -29.20
N GLY A 281 -5.29 -10.75 -28.56
CA GLY A 281 -5.52 -9.46 -29.21
C GLY A 281 -6.73 -9.41 -30.17
N GLN A 282 -7.52 -10.48 -30.30
CA GLN A 282 -8.74 -10.44 -31.08
C GLN A 282 -9.83 -9.60 -30.39
N ALA A 283 -10.35 -8.60 -31.10
CA ALA A 283 -11.53 -7.86 -30.68
C ALA A 283 -12.80 -8.71 -30.83
N GLY A 284 -13.67 -8.65 -29.82
CA GLY A 284 -14.94 -9.38 -29.81
C GLY A 284 -16.12 -8.67 -30.46
N ASP A 285 -17.27 -9.32 -30.36
CA ASP A 285 -18.54 -8.75 -30.78
C ASP A 285 -18.91 -7.57 -29.88
N VAL A 286 -19.21 -6.43 -30.48
CA VAL A 286 -19.71 -5.25 -29.76
C VAL A 286 -21.08 -5.56 -29.16
N VAL A 287 -21.25 -5.30 -27.87
CA VAL A 287 -22.54 -5.33 -27.16
C VAL A 287 -22.98 -3.97 -26.65
N PHE A 288 -22.07 -3.00 -26.61
CA PHE A 288 -22.33 -1.61 -26.30
C PHE A 288 -21.29 -0.75 -27.01
N GLU A 289 -21.71 0.38 -27.56
CA GLU A 289 -20.83 1.39 -28.15
C GLU A 289 -21.41 2.78 -27.89
N ARG A 290 -20.56 3.72 -27.50
CA ARG A 290 -20.89 5.14 -27.41
C ARG A 290 -19.64 5.99 -27.60
N HIS A 291 -19.68 6.94 -28.53
CA HIS A 291 -18.71 8.01 -28.61
C HIS A 291 -19.14 9.16 -27.69
N SER A 292 -18.22 9.67 -26.86
CA SER A 292 -18.50 10.77 -25.94
C SER A 292 -17.26 11.59 -25.60
N ALA A 293 -17.46 12.91 -25.49
CA ALA A 293 -16.50 13.87 -24.93
C ALA A 293 -16.97 14.40 -23.55
N ALA A 294 -17.89 13.70 -22.89
CA ALA A 294 -18.47 14.15 -21.64
C ALA A 294 -17.43 14.21 -20.51
N LYS A 295 -17.36 15.38 -19.86
CA LYS A 295 -16.50 15.65 -18.70
C LYS A 295 -17.17 15.31 -17.36
N THR A 296 -18.38 14.77 -17.44
CA THR A 296 -19.20 14.30 -16.32
C THR A 296 -19.59 12.85 -16.55
N TRP A 297 -19.90 12.15 -15.46
CA TRP A 297 -20.23 10.72 -15.52
C TRP A 297 -21.48 10.44 -16.35
N GLU A 298 -21.34 9.62 -17.39
CA GLU A 298 -22.45 9.11 -18.19
C GLU A 298 -22.66 7.62 -17.95
N ALA A 299 -23.81 7.25 -17.39
CA ALA A 299 -24.15 5.85 -17.15
C ALA A 299 -24.24 5.05 -18.46
N GLY A 300 -23.85 3.78 -18.40
CA GLY A 300 -23.97 2.82 -19.49
C GLY A 300 -24.32 1.44 -18.97
N GLU A 301 -24.99 0.66 -19.80
CA GLU A 301 -25.33 -0.74 -19.53
C GLU A 301 -25.18 -1.57 -20.81
N ALA A 302 -24.49 -2.71 -20.73
CA ALA A 302 -24.36 -3.67 -21.82
C ALA A 302 -25.05 -4.99 -21.44
N ASP A 303 -25.83 -5.57 -22.36
CA ASP A 303 -26.44 -6.88 -22.17
C ASP A 303 -25.52 -8.01 -22.66
N LEU A 304 -25.08 -8.84 -21.72
CA LEU A 304 -24.22 -10.01 -21.97
C LEU A 304 -25.02 -11.32 -21.93
N SER A 305 -26.35 -11.27 -21.81
CA SER A 305 -27.21 -12.45 -21.65
C SER A 305 -27.13 -13.43 -22.82
N ARG A 306 -26.72 -12.99 -24.02
CA ARG A 306 -26.46 -13.88 -25.17
C ARG A 306 -25.26 -14.81 -24.96
N PHE A 307 -24.36 -14.47 -24.04
CA PHE A 307 -23.18 -15.25 -23.70
C PHE A 307 -23.35 -16.12 -22.43
N ALA A 308 -24.57 -16.19 -21.88
CA ALA A 308 -24.84 -16.99 -20.69
C ALA A 308 -24.45 -18.46 -20.89
N GLY A 309 -23.73 -19.03 -19.91
CA GLY A 309 -23.21 -20.40 -19.95
C GLY A 309 -21.93 -20.58 -20.76
N LEU A 310 -21.37 -19.50 -21.35
CA LEU A 310 -20.14 -19.54 -22.13
C LEU A 310 -18.94 -19.06 -21.32
N ARG A 311 -17.75 -19.48 -21.76
CA ARG A 311 -16.47 -18.93 -21.32
C ARG A 311 -16.05 -17.86 -22.31
N VAL A 312 -15.96 -16.62 -21.84
CA VAL A 312 -15.69 -15.44 -22.69
C VAL A 312 -14.59 -14.57 -22.11
N ARG A 313 -14.01 -13.72 -22.94
CA ARG A 313 -13.27 -12.53 -22.52
C ARG A 313 -14.20 -11.33 -22.70
N VAL A 314 -14.54 -10.64 -21.62
CA VAL A 314 -15.25 -9.35 -21.67
C VAL A 314 -14.22 -8.25 -21.80
N GLN A 315 -14.35 -7.37 -22.79
CA GLN A 315 -13.36 -6.35 -23.13
C GLN A 315 -13.96 -4.96 -22.92
N LEU A 316 -13.25 -4.10 -22.18
CA LEU A 316 -13.56 -2.67 -22.00
C LEU A 316 -12.58 -1.86 -22.84
N GLU A 317 -13.04 -1.29 -23.94
CA GLU A 317 -12.21 -0.63 -24.96
C GLU A 317 -12.41 0.89 -24.95
N SER A 318 -11.30 1.62 -24.97
CA SER A 318 -11.26 3.06 -25.24
C SER A 318 -10.52 3.33 -26.55
N ASP A 319 -11.27 3.80 -27.54
CA ASP A 319 -10.83 4.09 -28.91
C ASP A 319 -10.83 5.62 -29.14
N PRO A 320 -9.84 6.18 -29.88
CA PRO A 320 -9.67 7.62 -30.10
C PRO A 320 -10.74 8.24 -31.00
N GLY A 321 -11.75 7.46 -31.40
CA GLY A 321 -12.89 7.94 -32.14
C GLY A 321 -12.64 8.11 -33.63
N PRO A 322 -13.69 8.51 -34.37
CA PRO A 322 -13.67 8.52 -35.83
C PRO A 322 -12.67 9.49 -36.45
N ALA A 323 -12.26 10.55 -35.73
CA ALA A 323 -11.27 11.51 -36.24
C ALA A 323 -9.84 11.08 -35.94
N GLU A 324 -9.62 9.97 -35.22
CA GLU A 324 -8.29 9.46 -34.86
C GLU A 324 -7.44 10.50 -34.10
N ASN A 325 -8.10 11.46 -33.43
CA ASN A 325 -7.44 12.53 -32.72
C ASN A 325 -7.22 12.16 -31.26
N THR A 326 -6.02 11.66 -30.98
CA THR A 326 -5.65 11.13 -29.66
C THR A 326 -5.44 12.21 -28.58
N ALA A 327 -5.79 13.47 -28.85
CA ALA A 327 -5.53 14.58 -27.95
C ALA A 327 -6.55 14.60 -26.82
N PHE A 328 -6.07 14.51 -25.57
CA PHE A 328 -6.92 14.51 -24.37
C PHE A 328 -7.89 13.32 -24.28
N ASP A 329 -7.51 12.17 -24.83
CA ASP A 329 -8.29 10.93 -24.78
C ASP A 329 -8.06 10.10 -23.51
N GLN A 330 -7.64 10.77 -22.42
CA GLN A 330 -7.64 10.15 -21.12
C GLN A 330 -9.10 9.87 -20.72
N SER A 331 -9.48 8.61 -20.79
CA SER A 331 -10.84 8.13 -20.56
C SER A 331 -10.95 7.35 -19.26
N TYR A 332 -12.16 7.29 -18.71
CA TYR A 332 -12.45 6.64 -17.45
C TYR A 332 -13.65 5.72 -17.58
N TRP A 333 -13.48 4.46 -17.15
CA TRP A 333 -14.53 3.49 -16.89
C TRP A 333 -14.75 3.40 -15.39
N ALA A 334 -15.80 4.04 -14.89
CA ALA A 334 -16.15 4.03 -13.47
C ALA A 334 -16.99 2.81 -13.10
N GLU A 335 -16.53 2.11 -12.07
CA GLU A 335 -17.23 1.00 -11.38
C GLU A 335 -17.87 -0.05 -12.33
N PRO A 336 -17.16 -0.56 -13.36
CA PRO A 336 -17.70 -1.60 -14.23
C PRO A 336 -18.08 -2.84 -13.41
N THR A 337 -19.38 -3.07 -13.30
CA THR A 337 -19.98 -4.06 -12.41
C THR A 337 -20.88 -5.00 -13.19
N LEU A 338 -20.51 -6.28 -13.21
CA LEU A 338 -21.37 -7.33 -13.75
C LEU A 338 -22.46 -7.66 -12.74
N VAL A 339 -23.70 -7.71 -13.19
CA VAL A 339 -24.89 -8.08 -12.43
C VAL A 339 -25.50 -9.32 -13.08
N VAL A 340 -25.49 -10.42 -12.35
CA VAL A 340 -26.00 -11.72 -12.79
C VAL A 340 -27.28 -12.05 -12.02
N GLY A 341 -28.37 -12.32 -12.74
CA GLY A 341 -29.66 -12.66 -12.14
C GLY A 341 -30.23 -11.50 -11.31
N ALA A 342 -30.77 -11.82 -10.14
CA ALA A 342 -31.30 -10.88 -9.18
C ALA A 342 -30.51 -10.98 -7.86
N PRO A 343 -29.27 -10.43 -7.79
CA PRO A 343 -28.47 -10.50 -6.58
C PRO A 343 -29.23 -9.88 -5.41
N ARG A 344 -29.17 -10.53 -4.25
CA ARG A 344 -29.87 -10.07 -3.05
C ARG A 344 -29.30 -8.74 -2.59
N SER A 345 -30.18 -7.77 -2.33
CA SER A 345 -29.80 -6.55 -1.62
C SER A 345 -29.32 -6.88 -0.19
N PRO A 346 -28.39 -6.10 0.39
CA PRO A 346 -28.03 -6.26 1.78
C PRO A 346 -29.28 -6.16 2.67
N MET A 347 -29.44 -7.12 3.57
CA MET A 347 -30.68 -7.31 4.34
C MET A 347 -30.78 -6.37 5.55
N VAL A 348 -29.65 -5.85 6.03
CA VAL A 348 -29.57 -5.02 7.23
C VAL A 348 -29.43 -3.56 6.80
N ALA A 349 -30.47 -2.77 7.08
CA ALA A 349 -30.36 -1.32 6.99
C ALA A 349 -29.30 -0.81 7.99
N PHE A 350 -28.60 0.26 7.65
CA PHE A 350 -27.66 0.91 8.54
C PHE A 350 -28.11 2.35 8.81
N PRO A 351 -28.49 2.72 10.04
CA PRO A 351 -28.69 1.87 11.24
C PRO A 351 -29.83 0.83 11.09
N PRO A 352 -29.90 -0.20 11.95
CA PRO A 352 -30.91 -1.25 11.83
C PRO A 352 -32.30 -0.70 12.16
N ILE A 353 -33.26 -0.93 11.25
CA ILE A 353 -34.66 -0.50 11.41
C ILE A 353 -35.46 -1.52 12.23
N MET A 354 -35.15 -2.82 12.06
CA MET A 354 -35.74 -3.92 12.81
C MET A 354 -34.77 -4.39 13.89
N LEU A 355 -35.26 -4.58 15.11
CA LEU A 355 -34.43 -5.01 16.26
C LEU A 355 -34.41 -6.53 16.46
N ASP A 356 -35.02 -7.30 15.55
CA ASP A 356 -35.13 -8.76 15.64
C ASP A 356 -33.92 -9.44 14.98
N GLY A 357 -33.63 -10.68 15.40
CA GLY A 357 -32.51 -11.47 14.86
C GLY A 357 -31.13 -11.04 15.37
N ASP A 358 -31.09 -10.24 16.45
CA ASP A 358 -29.87 -9.77 17.09
C ASP A 358 -29.23 -10.81 18.01
N TRP A 359 -27.92 -10.73 18.12
CA TRP A 359 -27.13 -11.37 19.15
C TRP A 359 -26.94 -10.40 20.31
N ARG A 360 -27.66 -10.64 21.40
CA ARG A 360 -27.47 -9.88 22.64
C ARG A 360 -26.23 -10.38 23.35
N LEU A 361 -25.17 -9.58 23.34
CA LEU A 361 -23.90 -9.96 23.96
C LEU A 361 -23.88 -9.64 25.47
N GLY A 362 -24.66 -8.65 25.91
CA GLY A 362 -24.78 -8.25 27.30
C GLY A 362 -24.75 -6.74 27.47
N GLN A 363 -24.33 -6.27 28.65
CA GLN A 363 -24.24 -4.84 28.98
C GLN A 363 -22.80 -4.46 29.36
N ILE A 364 -22.41 -3.24 28.99
CA ILE A 364 -21.18 -2.59 29.42
C ILE A 364 -21.51 -1.28 30.12
N GLN A 365 -20.68 -0.86 31.07
CA GLN A 365 -20.87 0.39 31.79
C GLN A 365 -20.11 1.53 31.09
N VAL A 366 -20.83 2.60 30.75
CA VAL A 366 -20.30 3.82 30.13
C VAL A 366 -20.61 4.99 31.08
N GLY A 367 -19.63 5.34 31.90
CA GLY A 367 -19.81 6.33 32.98
C GLY A 367 -20.89 5.88 33.97
N ALA A 368 -21.92 6.71 34.15
CA ALA A 368 -23.07 6.40 35.03
C ALA A 368 -24.17 5.56 34.35
N THR A 369 -24.04 5.30 33.05
CA THR A 369 -25.09 4.62 32.25
C THR A 369 -24.64 3.23 31.82
N ALA A 370 -25.58 2.28 31.76
CA ALA A 370 -25.35 0.99 31.13
C ALA A 370 -25.75 1.05 29.65
N CYS A 371 -24.91 0.48 28.78
CA CYS A 371 -25.19 0.30 27.36
C CYS A 371 -25.31 -1.19 27.06
N GLU A 372 -26.41 -1.58 26.44
CA GLU A 372 -26.56 -2.92 25.88
C GLU A 372 -25.76 -3.03 24.58
N VAL A 373 -25.04 -4.13 24.40
CA VAL A 373 -24.26 -4.40 23.19
C VAL A 373 -24.92 -5.50 22.38
N ARG A 374 -25.24 -5.17 21.14
CA ARG A 374 -25.96 -6.06 20.21
C ARG A 374 -25.23 -6.17 18.87
N VAL A 375 -25.36 -7.32 18.24
CA VAL A 375 -24.84 -7.58 16.88
C VAL A 375 -25.97 -8.10 16.01
N TRP A 376 -26.22 -7.45 14.88
CA TRP A 376 -27.11 -7.90 13.83
C TRP A 376 -26.25 -8.48 12.70
N PRO A 377 -26.07 -9.80 12.61
CA PRO A 377 -25.29 -10.41 11.54
C PRO A 377 -25.92 -10.13 10.18
N GLY A 378 -25.09 -9.82 9.19
CA GLY A 378 -25.53 -9.67 7.81
C GLY A 378 -25.53 -11.00 7.05
N GLN A 379 -25.69 -10.95 5.73
CA GLN A 379 -25.66 -12.16 4.88
C GLN A 379 -24.24 -12.73 4.77
N ARG A 380 -23.22 -11.91 5.02
CA ARG A 380 -21.82 -12.28 5.08
C ARG A 380 -21.31 -12.37 6.52
N GLY A 381 -22.19 -12.65 7.47
CA GLY A 381 -21.83 -12.87 8.86
C GLY A 381 -21.39 -11.59 9.56
N LEU A 382 -20.15 -11.56 10.06
CA LEU A 382 -19.60 -10.38 10.74
C LEU A 382 -19.14 -9.30 9.77
N LEU A 383 -18.79 -9.66 8.53
CA LEU A 383 -18.22 -8.73 7.56
C LEU A 383 -19.17 -7.61 7.16
N ASP A 384 -20.47 -7.91 7.13
CA ASP A 384 -21.56 -6.96 6.83
C ASP A 384 -22.56 -6.84 8.00
N ALA A 385 -22.14 -7.21 9.21
CA ALA A 385 -22.96 -7.05 10.41
C ALA A 385 -23.18 -5.57 10.75
N THR A 386 -24.21 -5.28 11.56
CA THR A 386 -24.28 -4.02 12.31
C THR A 386 -24.02 -4.32 13.78
N VAL A 387 -23.19 -3.52 14.43
CA VAL A 387 -22.92 -3.63 15.87
C VAL A 387 -23.39 -2.35 16.55
N GLY A 388 -24.15 -2.48 17.63
CA GLY A 388 -24.74 -1.35 18.34
C GLY A 388 -24.40 -1.30 19.82
N PHE A 389 -24.22 -0.08 20.31
CA PHE A 389 -24.16 0.28 21.72
C PHE A 389 -25.41 1.09 22.08
N LEU A 390 -26.33 0.47 22.83
CA LEU A 390 -27.68 1.00 23.06
C LEU A 390 -27.82 1.43 24.51
N GLY A 391 -27.76 2.74 24.75
CA GLY A 391 -28.12 3.35 26.03
C GLY A 391 -29.57 3.84 26.04
N ALA A 392 -30.05 4.33 27.19
CA ALA A 392 -31.43 4.79 27.35
C ALA A 392 -31.81 5.97 26.44
N GLN A 393 -30.85 6.83 26.07
CA GLN A 393 -31.08 8.04 25.26
C GLN A 393 -30.08 8.20 24.11
N ARG A 394 -29.05 7.35 24.02
CA ARG A 394 -27.94 7.47 23.07
C ARG A 394 -27.67 6.13 22.42
N GLN A 395 -27.33 6.15 21.14
CA GLN A 395 -27.14 4.96 20.34
C GLN A 395 -26.06 5.20 19.31
N LEU A 396 -25.02 4.38 19.37
CA LEU A 396 -23.94 4.35 18.38
C LEU A 396 -23.93 2.99 17.71
N TYR A 397 -23.94 2.99 16.39
CA TYR A 397 -23.76 1.79 15.58
C TYR A 397 -22.50 1.91 14.75
N PHE A 398 -21.86 0.78 14.48
CA PHE A 398 -20.91 0.67 13.38
C PHE A 398 -21.25 -0.50 12.47
N ARG A 399 -20.87 -0.38 11.21
CA ARG A 399 -21.07 -1.37 10.17
C ARG A 399 -19.81 -2.20 10.01
N GLY A 400 -20.00 -3.51 10.05
CA GLY A 400 -19.16 -4.55 9.47
C GLY A 400 -17.65 -4.38 9.66
N PHE A 401 -16.92 -5.03 8.77
CA PHE A 401 -15.47 -4.98 8.73
C PHE A 401 -15.00 -4.96 7.29
N ARG A 402 -14.42 -3.84 6.85
CA ARG A 402 -13.64 -3.80 5.61
C ARG A 402 -12.46 -4.74 5.76
N THR A 403 -12.37 -5.73 4.90
CA THR A 403 -11.42 -6.84 5.09
C THR A 403 -10.79 -7.24 3.77
N ARG A 404 -9.46 -7.26 3.71
CA ARG A 404 -8.71 -7.70 2.53
C ARG A 404 -7.88 -8.94 2.83
N VAL A 405 -8.01 -9.95 1.99
CA VAL A 405 -7.25 -11.22 2.09
C VAL A 405 -6.89 -11.68 0.67
N LEU A 406 -5.64 -12.06 0.44
CA LEU A 406 -5.13 -12.49 -0.88
C LEU A 406 -5.37 -11.43 -1.98
N GLY A 407 -5.24 -10.15 -1.63
CA GLY A 407 -5.46 -9.02 -2.53
C GLY A 407 -6.93 -8.64 -2.79
N MET A 408 -7.90 -9.37 -2.22
CA MET A 408 -9.33 -9.21 -2.53
C MET A 408 -10.11 -8.67 -1.32
N ARG A 409 -11.07 -7.76 -1.55
CA ARG A 409 -12.00 -7.25 -0.54
C ARG A 409 -13.05 -8.30 -0.22
N VAL A 410 -12.85 -9.09 0.83
CA VAL A 410 -13.72 -10.26 1.11
C VAL A 410 -15.06 -9.84 1.74
N ASP A 411 -15.12 -8.63 2.28
CA ASP A 411 -16.33 -7.99 2.79
C ASP A 411 -17.29 -7.56 1.66
N ASP A 412 -16.76 -7.21 0.49
CA ASP A 412 -17.55 -6.75 -0.65
C ASP A 412 -18.25 -7.93 -1.37
N PRO A 413 -19.59 -7.93 -1.49
CA PRO A 413 -20.33 -8.88 -2.33
C PRO A 413 -19.88 -8.93 -3.79
N GLY A 414 -19.39 -7.82 -4.33
CA GLY A 414 -18.88 -7.68 -5.69
C GLY A 414 -17.45 -8.20 -5.90
N SER A 415 -16.80 -8.69 -4.86
CA SER A 415 -15.44 -9.24 -4.94
C SER A 415 -15.37 -10.51 -5.81
N PRO A 416 -14.23 -10.79 -6.48
CA PRO A 416 -14.02 -12.04 -7.22
C PRO A 416 -13.91 -13.29 -6.33
N VAL A 417 -13.93 -13.12 -5.00
CA VAL A 417 -14.03 -14.23 -4.06
C VAL A 417 -15.48 -14.69 -3.91
N THR A 418 -15.70 -16.00 -3.73
CA THR A 418 -17.02 -16.55 -3.43
C THR A 418 -17.08 -16.94 -1.97
N LEU A 419 -18.07 -16.41 -1.25
CA LEU A 419 -18.41 -16.83 0.11
C LEU A 419 -19.28 -18.10 0.01
N GLU A 420 -18.76 -19.24 0.41
CA GLU A 420 -19.48 -20.52 0.39
C GLU A 420 -20.34 -20.70 1.63
N VAL A 421 -19.80 -20.31 2.80
CA VAL A 421 -20.43 -20.48 4.11
C VAL A 421 -20.11 -19.28 4.98
N ALA A 422 -21.12 -18.74 5.66
CA ALA A 422 -20.96 -17.87 6.83
C ALA A 422 -21.89 -18.40 7.92
N ARG A 423 -21.35 -19.21 8.84
CA ARG A 423 -22.15 -19.88 9.87
C ARG A 423 -21.78 -19.33 11.25
N PRO A 424 -22.75 -18.78 12.00
CA PRO A 424 -22.54 -18.40 13.39
C PRO A 424 -22.68 -19.61 14.33
N GLU A 425 -21.81 -19.67 15.33
CA GLU A 425 -21.79 -20.67 16.39
C GLU A 425 -21.60 -19.97 17.75
N PRO A 426 -22.48 -20.19 18.74
CA PRO A 426 -22.31 -19.62 20.07
C PRO A 426 -21.04 -20.11 20.77
N LEU A 427 -20.33 -19.22 21.47
CA LEU A 427 -19.13 -19.56 22.22
C LEU A 427 -19.44 -19.97 23.67
N PRO A 428 -18.70 -20.94 24.25
CA PRO A 428 -18.73 -21.20 25.68
C PRO A 428 -18.31 -19.95 26.46
N GLY A 429 -19.17 -19.46 27.36
CA GLY A 429 -18.93 -18.22 28.12
C GLY A 429 -19.55 -16.96 27.51
N GLY A 430 -20.29 -17.08 26.40
CA GLY A 430 -21.01 -15.98 25.76
C GLY A 430 -20.29 -15.40 24.56
N GLY A 431 -21.05 -14.85 23.61
CA GLY A 431 -20.55 -14.40 22.31
C GLY A 431 -20.72 -15.44 21.21
N TYR A 432 -20.16 -15.14 20.04
CA TYR A 432 -20.33 -15.90 18.80
C TYR A 432 -19.00 -16.00 18.04
N GLU A 433 -18.76 -17.16 17.44
CA GLU A 433 -17.78 -17.36 16.37
C GLU A 433 -18.53 -17.43 15.03
N VAL A 434 -17.98 -16.83 13.99
CA VAL A 434 -18.49 -16.92 12.63
C VAL A 434 -17.36 -17.37 11.73
N ARG A 435 -17.51 -18.56 11.16
CA ARG A 435 -16.59 -19.10 10.16
C ARG A 435 -17.07 -18.70 8.77
N HIS A 436 -16.25 -17.92 8.08
CA HIS A 436 -16.46 -17.52 6.69
C HIS A 436 -15.55 -18.36 5.79
N ARG A 437 -16.12 -19.29 5.03
CA ARG A 437 -15.38 -20.11 4.07
C ARG A 437 -15.40 -19.46 2.70
N PHE A 438 -14.22 -19.17 2.17
CA PHE A 438 -14.06 -18.50 0.89
C PHE A 438 -13.37 -19.38 -0.14
N GLN A 439 -13.84 -19.30 -1.38
CA GLN A 439 -13.16 -19.84 -2.55
C GLN A 439 -12.66 -18.68 -3.42
N SER A 440 -11.35 -18.65 -3.69
CA SER A 440 -10.71 -17.62 -4.52
C SER A 440 -9.86 -18.22 -5.65
N PRO A 441 -9.47 -17.41 -6.67
CA PRO A 441 -8.51 -17.84 -7.69
C PRO A 441 -7.14 -18.27 -7.11
N SER A 442 -6.74 -17.68 -5.98
CA SER A 442 -5.47 -17.98 -5.31
C SER A 442 -5.55 -19.18 -4.34
N GLY A 443 -6.74 -19.79 -4.20
CA GLY A 443 -7.02 -20.90 -3.30
C GLY A 443 -8.15 -20.61 -2.30
N ALA A 444 -8.65 -21.67 -1.66
CA ALA A 444 -9.62 -21.56 -0.57
C ALA A 444 -8.95 -21.10 0.74
N PHE A 445 -9.71 -20.46 1.60
CA PHE A 445 -9.32 -20.08 2.97
C PHE A 445 -10.55 -19.86 3.84
N ASP A 446 -10.36 -19.92 5.16
CA ASP A 446 -11.37 -19.56 6.14
C ASP A 446 -10.97 -18.27 6.86
N LEU A 447 -11.91 -17.34 7.00
CA LEU A 447 -11.79 -16.19 7.88
C LEU A 447 -12.71 -16.41 9.09
N VAL A 448 -12.13 -16.60 10.26
CA VAL A 448 -12.86 -16.89 11.50
C VAL A 448 -12.94 -15.62 12.33
N GLY A 449 -14.14 -15.05 12.43
CA GLY A 449 -14.41 -13.87 13.26
C GLY A 449 -15.02 -14.30 14.60
N ARG A 450 -14.56 -13.73 15.70
CA ARG A 450 -15.09 -13.98 17.05
C ARG A 450 -15.54 -12.66 17.66
N VAL A 451 -16.72 -12.65 18.26
CA VAL A 451 -17.29 -11.47 18.93
C VAL A 451 -17.81 -11.84 20.31
N ALA A 452 -17.37 -11.12 21.34
CA ALA A 452 -17.82 -11.32 22.71
C ALA A 452 -17.63 -10.06 23.56
N LEU A 453 -18.33 -10.00 24.70
CA LEU A 453 -17.97 -9.06 25.76
C LEU A 453 -16.92 -9.68 26.67
N LYS A 454 -15.85 -8.94 26.95
CA LYS A 454 -14.80 -9.36 27.87
C LYS A 454 -14.19 -8.14 28.55
N ASP A 455 -13.99 -8.22 29.87
CA ASP A 455 -13.39 -7.17 30.69
C ASP A 455 -14.11 -5.81 30.50
N HIS A 456 -15.45 -5.84 30.47
CA HIS A 456 -16.33 -4.67 30.24
C HIS A 456 -16.16 -3.96 28.89
N ALA A 457 -15.55 -4.62 27.91
CA ALA A 457 -15.40 -4.11 26.55
C ALA A 457 -15.93 -5.11 25.51
N LEU A 458 -16.32 -4.59 24.35
CA LEU A 458 -16.56 -5.41 23.16
C LEU A 458 -15.20 -5.83 22.58
N ARG A 459 -15.00 -7.14 22.40
CA ARG A 459 -13.85 -7.70 21.70
C ARG A 459 -14.29 -8.38 20.42
N ILE A 460 -13.68 -7.98 19.31
CA ILE A 460 -13.85 -8.61 18.02
C ILE A 460 -12.46 -8.94 17.48
N GLY A 461 -12.25 -10.19 17.09
CA GLY A 461 -10.98 -10.66 16.53
C GLY A 461 -11.23 -11.50 15.29
N PHE A 462 -10.32 -11.42 14.32
CA PHE A 462 -10.35 -12.22 13.11
C PHE A 462 -9.07 -13.03 12.99
N GLN A 463 -9.22 -14.28 12.55
CA GLN A 463 -8.10 -15.19 12.32
C GLN A 463 -8.26 -15.82 10.94
N LEU A 464 -7.14 -15.95 10.24
CA LEU A 464 -7.07 -16.69 8.99
C LEU A 464 -6.75 -18.16 9.29
N GLU A 465 -7.55 -19.08 8.77
CA GLU A 465 -7.37 -20.53 8.87
C GLU A 465 -7.44 -21.15 7.46
N ASN A 466 -6.89 -22.36 7.29
CA ASN A 466 -6.98 -23.14 6.05
C ASN A 466 -6.53 -22.39 4.77
N ALA A 467 -5.70 -21.37 4.91
CA ALA A 467 -5.17 -20.60 3.78
C ALA A 467 -4.11 -21.39 3.00
N PRO A 468 -3.85 -21.03 1.73
CA PRO A 468 -2.77 -21.64 0.96
C PRO A 468 -1.41 -21.52 1.67
N PRO A 469 -0.47 -22.45 1.46
CA PRO A 469 0.86 -22.34 2.07
C PRO A 469 1.62 -21.12 1.50
N PRO A 470 2.42 -20.43 2.32
CA PRO A 470 3.26 -19.33 1.85
C PRO A 470 4.30 -19.82 0.83
N ARG A 471 4.63 -18.96 -0.13
CA ARG A 471 5.64 -19.17 -1.17
C ARG A 471 6.49 -17.89 -1.30
N PRO A 472 7.66 -17.91 -1.96
CA PRO A 472 8.42 -16.68 -2.20
C PRO A 472 7.53 -15.58 -2.79
N TRP A 473 7.53 -14.40 -2.15
CA TRP A 473 6.75 -13.22 -2.56
C TRP A 473 5.22 -13.37 -2.48
N PHE A 474 4.72 -14.43 -1.82
CA PHE A 474 3.30 -14.69 -1.61
C PHE A 474 3.08 -15.29 -0.22
N ALA A 475 2.54 -14.49 0.71
CA ALA A 475 2.21 -14.94 2.06
C ALA A 475 0.75 -14.61 2.38
N PRO A 476 -0.13 -15.60 2.56
CA PRO A 476 -1.50 -15.35 2.97
C PRO A 476 -1.59 -14.75 4.38
N HIS A 477 -2.23 -13.60 4.49
CA HIS A 477 -2.52 -12.91 5.76
C HIS A 477 -3.75 -12.03 5.58
N ILE A 478 -4.26 -11.48 6.69
CA ILE A 478 -5.25 -10.42 6.67
C ILE A 478 -4.49 -9.13 6.36
N GLU A 479 -4.70 -8.59 5.16
CA GLU A 479 -4.00 -7.42 4.63
C GLU A 479 -4.67 -6.11 5.07
N GLU A 480 -5.98 -6.15 5.31
CA GLU A 480 -6.75 -5.03 5.82
C GLU A 480 -7.83 -5.57 6.74
N LEU A 481 -8.02 -4.91 7.88
CA LEU A 481 -9.15 -5.13 8.78
C LEU A 481 -9.49 -3.80 9.45
N ALA A 482 -10.61 -3.21 9.06
CA ALA A 482 -11.07 -1.94 9.60
C ALA A 482 -12.58 -1.96 9.85
N VAL A 483 -13.03 -1.24 10.88
CA VAL A 483 -14.44 -0.88 10.99
C VAL A 483 -14.81 -0.03 9.77
N ASP A 484 -15.99 -0.26 9.19
CA ASP A 484 -16.44 0.46 8.00
C ASP A 484 -16.97 1.86 8.37
N GLN A 485 -18.25 1.94 8.70
CA GLN A 485 -18.95 3.21 8.91
C GLN A 485 -19.56 3.28 10.31
N PHE A 486 -19.57 4.47 10.93
CA PHE A 486 -20.32 4.76 12.15
C PHE A 486 -21.64 5.49 11.83
N SER A 487 -22.68 5.26 12.64
CA SER A 487 -24.01 5.88 12.44
C SER A 487 -24.08 7.34 12.89
N GLN A 488 -23.09 7.81 13.64
CA GLN A 488 -23.03 9.17 14.18
C GLN A 488 -21.82 9.89 13.59
N MET A 489 -21.98 11.19 13.33
CA MET A 489 -20.88 12.04 12.91
C MET A 489 -19.86 12.18 14.04
N VAL A 490 -18.58 12.02 13.72
CA VAL A 490 -17.49 12.26 14.65
C VAL A 490 -17.27 13.77 14.85
N GLN A 491 -17.19 14.19 16.11
CA GLN A 491 -16.93 15.58 16.52
C GLN A 491 -15.48 15.81 16.92
N ARG A 492 -14.83 14.81 17.52
CA ARG A 492 -13.40 14.86 17.87
C ARG A 492 -12.73 13.52 17.63
N VAL A 493 -11.49 13.57 17.17
CA VAL A 493 -10.61 12.41 17.02
C VAL A 493 -9.37 12.62 17.89
N TYR A 494 -9.08 11.65 18.74
CA TYR A 494 -7.91 11.60 19.61
C TYR A 494 -6.93 10.57 19.05
N VAL A 495 -5.79 11.00 18.52
CA VAL A 495 -4.89 10.12 17.75
C VAL A 495 -3.42 10.45 17.96
N GLY A 496 -2.57 9.43 17.93
CA GLY A 496 -1.13 9.58 18.08
C GLY A 496 -0.72 10.08 19.46
N HIS A 497 0.42 10.77 19.53
CA HIS A 497 1.00 11.27 20.78
C HIS A 497 0.32 12.57 21.26
N GLY A 498 -0.98 12.50 21.55
CA GLY A 498 -1.73 13.59 22.20
C GLY A 498 -2.40 14.60 21.25
N ASN A 499 -2.60 14.25 19.98
CA ASN A 499 -3.34 15.13 19.06
C ASN A 499 -4.85 15.02 19.28
N VAL A 500 -5.53 16.15 19.15
CA VAL A 500 -7.00 16.22 19.10
C VAL A 500 -7.41 17.00 17.86
N ILE A 501 -8.13 16.34 16.96
CA ILE A 501 -8.71 16.98 15.77
C ILE A 501 -10.18 17.25 16.08
N GLN A 502 -10.58 18.52 16.09
CA GLN A 502 -11.95 18.94 16.37
C GLN A 502 -12.68 19.27 15.07
N GLN A 503 -13.94 18.86 14.96
CA GLN A 503 -14.78 19.03 13.76
C GLN A 503 -14.03 18.63 12.49
N PRO A 504 -13.55 17.38 12.41
CA PRO A 504 -12.69 16.97 11.31
C PRO A 504 -13.40 17.14 9.96
N GLY A 505 -12.63 17.56 8.94
CA GLY A 505 -12.98 17.29 7.54
C GLY A 505 -12.55 15.86 7.16
N ALA A 506 -12.63 15.53 5.88
CA ALA A 506 -12.04 14.29 5.39
C ALA A 506 -10.51 14.33 5.51
N PHE A 507 -9.90 13.33 6.12
CA PHE A 507 -8.44 13.19 6.20
C PHE A 507 -8.03 11.71 6.31
N ASP A 508 -6.81 11.43 5.89
CA ASP A 508 -6.11 10.18 6.18
C ASP A 508 -4.84 10.47 7.01
N LEU A 509 -4.49 9.55 7.89
CA LEU A 509 -3.22 9.54 8.62
C LEU A 509 -2.56 8.19 8.41
N ALA A 510 -1.44 8.15 7.71
CA ALA A 510 -0.62 6.95 7.59
C ALA A 510 0.20 6.69 8.87
N PHE A 511 0.57 5.43 9.08
CA PHE A 511 1.55 5.04 10.08
C PHE A 511 2.88 5.76 9.81
N ASP A 512 3.34 6.47 10.82
CA ASP A 512 4.72 6.93 10.93
C ASP A 512 5.10 7.02 12.41
N GLY A 513 6.39 7.19 12.71
CA GLY A 513 6.91 7.24 14.08
C GLY A 513 6.40 8.40 14.95
N HIS A 514 5.60 9.31 14.40
CA HIS A 514 5.17 10.55 15.05
C HIS A 514 3.63 10.75 15.06
N ARG A 515 2.94 10.49 13.95
CA ARG A 515 1.53 10.82 13.71
C ARG A 515 0.58 9.71 14.16
N LEU A 516 0.77 8.48 13.67
CA LEU A 516 -0.08 7.32 13.96
C LEU A 516 0.78 6.15 14.48
N ALA A 517 1.35 6.33 15.67
CA ALA A 517 2.21 5.33 16.31
C ALA A 517 1.52 4.56 17.46
N THR A 518 0.22 4.80 17.68
CA THR A 518 -0.57 4.19 18.76
C THR A 518 -1.50 3.11 18.20
N SER A 519 -1.64 1.99 18.92
CA SER A 519 -2.62 0.94 18.58
C SER A 519 -4.04 1.25 19.08
N HIS A 520 -4.36 2.53 19.25
CA HIS A 520 -5.69 2.98 19.66
C HIS A 520 -5.97 4.40 19.17
N VAL A 521 -7.26 4.69 19.00
CA VAL A 521 -7.82 5.99 18.64
C VAL A 521 -9.08 6.24 19.46
N GLY A 522 -9.28 7.48 19.90
CA GLY A 522 -10.49 7.92 20.60
C GLY A 522 -11.38 8.74 19.69
N PHE A 523 -12.69 8.61 19.86
CA PHE A 523 -13.70 9.34 19.11
C PHE A 523 -14.75 9.93 20.06
N ASP A 524 -15.10 11.19 19.87
CA ASP A 524 -16.34 11.77 20.40
C ASP A 524 -17.35 11.87 19.25
N PHE A 525 -18.58 11.40 19.47
CA PHE A 525 -19.66 11.45 18.49
C PHE A 525 -20.71 12.52 18.81
N ALA A 526 -21.46 12.94 17.79
CA ALA A 526 -22.45 14.00 17.90
C ALA A 526 -23.62 13.71 18.85
N ASP A 527 -23.91 12.44 19.12
CA ASP A 527 -24.92 12.02 20.10
C ASP A 527 -24.39 12.06 21.55
N GLY A 528 -23.11 12.41 21.74
CA GLY A 528 -22.44 12.52 23.02
C GLY A 528 -21.89 11.20 23.56
N LEU A 529 -21.86 10.12 22.77
CA LEU A 529 -21.09 8.93 23.11
C LEU A 529 -19.62 9.14 22.71
N SER A 530 -18.72 8.57 23.52
CA SER A 530 -17.30 8.49 23.21
C SER A 530 -16.89 7.02 23.11
N LEU A 531 -16.01 6.71 22.16
CA LEU A 531 -15.50 5.37 21.91
C LEU A 531 -13.97 5.41 21.88
N VAL A 532 -13.34 4.46 22.56
CA VAL A 532 -11.94 4.12 22.31
C VAL A 532 -11.92 2.84 21.49
N GLN A 533 -11.35 2.91 20.30
CA GLN A 533 -11.07 1.75 19.48
C GLN A 533 -9.60 1.38 19.64
N ALA A 534 -9.33 0.15 20.05
CA ALA A 534 -7.98 -0.40 20.16
C ALA A 534 -7.83 -1.59 19.21
N VAL A 535 -6.62 -1.74 18.67
CA VAL A 535 -6.22 -2.82 17.75
C VAL A 535 -4.94 -3.49 18.28
N ASP A 536 -4.67 -4.72 17.86
CA ASP A 536 -3.54 -5.50 18.39
C ASP A 536 -2.16 -4.95 17.94
N LEU A 537 -2.11 -4.31 16.77
CA LEU A 537 -0.91 -3.73 16.17
C LEU A 537 -1.18 -2.26 15.78
N PRO A 538 -0.17 -1.37 15.78
CA PRO A 538 -0.33 -0.03 15.23
C PRO A 538 -0.89 -0.10 13.81
N PRO A 539 -2.00 0.59 13.50
CA PRO A 539 -2.63 0.50 12.19
C PRO A 539 -1.77 1.20 11.13
N GLU A 540 -1.77 0.68 9.90
CA GLU A 540 -1.07 1.32 8.78
C GLU A 540 -1.67 2.67 8.38
N ARG A 541 -2.96 2.87 8.64
CA ARG A 541 -3.68 4.11 8.34
C ARG A 541 -4.92 4.29 9.21
N LEU A 542 -5.29 5.53 9.47
CA LEU A 542 -6.59 5.96 9.98
C LEU A 542 -7.25 6.84 8.91
N ASP A 543 -8.41 6.41 8.41
CA ASP A 543 -9.25 7.18 7.50
C ASP A 543 -10.45 7.76 8.25
N VAL A 544 -10.67 9.07 8.13
CA VAL A 544 -11.85 9.73 8.69
C VAL A 544 -12.49 10.57 7.60
N ASP A 545 -13.71 10.22 7.22
CA ASP A 545 -14.53 11.01 6.29
C ASP A 545 -15.93 11.22 6.88
N PRO A 546 -16.18 12.37 7.53
CA PRO A 546 -17.49 12.66 8.11
C PRO A 546 -18.61 12.90 7.08
N ALA A 547 -18.26 13.07 5.80
CA ALA A 547 -19.22 13.23 4.71
C ALA A 547 -19.55 11.88 4.01
N ALA A 548 -18.78 10.82 4.28
CA ALA A 548 -19.04 9.49 3.77
C ALA A 548 -20.38 8.96 4.34
N LYS A 549 -21.29 8.60 3.44
CA LYS A 549 -22.64 8.11 3.74
C LYS A 549 -22.80 6.63 3.54
#